data_AF-A0A010Z231-F1
#
_entry.id   AF-A0A010Z231-F1
#
_cell.length_a   1.000
_cell.length_b   1.000
_cell.length_c   1.000
_cell.angle_alpha   90.00
_cell.angle_beta   90.00
_cell.angle_gamma   90.00
#
_symmetry.space_group_name_H-M   'P 1'
#
loop_
_entity.id
_entity.type
_entity.pdbx_description
1 polymer ?
#
loop_
_entity_poly.entity_id
_entity_poly.type
_entity_poly.pdbx_seq_one_letter_code
_entity_poly.pdbx_strand_id
1 'polypeptide(L)'
;MRLDEELSFAMRSRVAGERLDGAALVAAAERAHRRRRTARRGAVFAAGGLTLAAAVTGVVALSGTPTAVTPTAPPPAEVAVRPVSYVVARASDAIDRNKSKVTYVRTHTTANGETRDEEEWWDGATGDWRRHGDGVDAAITTDGTRDKFLVIDHTTRTWWAVTYPATDQQGSWSKQDVQAALQEKGKFVLVGEESLDGRATLHLRADPAKRDRTELDLWVDASTYDLVRTVSRLKPSGTPDVIVSTYDYTFVPRSAEELERFRLEPPADYRRDQSDAPQKSGVEPAK
;
A
#
# COMPACT_ATOMS: atom_id res chain seq x y z
N MET A 1 0.54 1.48 -46.49
CA MET A 1 0.92 0.41 -45.56
C MET A 1 2.44 0.18 -45.67
N ARG A 2 3.25 1.16 -45.24
CA ARG A 2 4.72 1.09 -45.44
C ARG A 2 5.54 1.92 -44.44
N LEU A 3 4.95 2.95 -43.81
CA LEU A 3 5.66 3.82 -42.86
C LEU A 3 5.77 3.21 -41.45
N ASP A 4 4.70 2.61 -40.93
CA ASP A 4 4.69 2.04 -39.57
C ASP A 4 5.57 0.79 -39.45
N GLU A 5 5.67 -0.01 -40.52
CA GLU A 5 6.58 -1.16 -40.56
C GLU A 5 8.05 -0.73 -40.66
N GLU A 6 8.35 0.31 -41.46
CA GLU A 6 9.70 0.88 -41.54
C GLU A 6 10.11 1.55 -40.22
N LEU A 7 9.18 2.24 -39.54
CA LEU A 7 9.44 2.83 -38.22
C LEU A 7 9.65 1.74 -37.15
N SER A 8 8.80 0.71 -37.16
CA SER A 8 8.90 -0.41 -36.21
C SER A 8 10.15 -1.26 -36.46
N PHE A 9 10.60 -1.38 -37.70
CA PHE A 9 11.85 -2.06 -38.05
C PHE A 9 13.07 -1.21 -37.67
N ALA A 10 13.07 0.08 -37.97
CA ALA A 10 14.15 1.00 -37.59
C ALA A 10 14.30 1.14 -36.07
N MET A 11 13.20 1.16 -35.31
CA MET A 11 13.26 1.16 -33.84
C MET A 11 13.81 -0.16 -33.31
N ARG A 12 13.40 -1.31 -33.87
CA ARG A 12 13.95 -2.62 -33.49
C ARG A 12 15.43 -2.78 -33.86
N SER A 13 15.86 -2.30 -35.03
CA SER A 13 17.25 -2.38 -35.46
C SER A 13 18.17 -1.47 -34.63
N ARG A 14 17.66 -0.33 -34.16
CA ARG A 14 18.41 0.58 -33.28
C ARG A 14 18.58 0.02 -31.87
N VAL A 15 17.58 -0.71 -31.37
CA VAL A 15 17.63 -1.37 -30.04
C VAL A 15 18.39 -2.69 -30.07
N ALA A 16 18.43 -3.41 -31.20
CA ALA A 16 19.11 -4.71 -31.31
C ALA A 16 20.64 -4.64 -31.16
N GLY A 17 21.26 -3.46 -31.39
CA GLY A 17 22.70 -3.26 -31.24
C GLY A 17 23.12 -2.58 -29.93
N GLU A 18 22.20 -1.89 -29.26
CA GLU A 18 22.45 -1.25 -27.97
C GLU A 18 22.05 -2.23 -26.87
N ARG A 19 23.05 -2.95 -26.31
CA ARG A 19 22.91 -3.47 -24.95
C ARG A 19 22.64 -2.27 -24.06
N LEU A 20 21.37 -2.08 -23.69
CA LEU A 20 20.98 -1.14 -22.65
C LEU A 20 21.76 -1.53 -21.41
N ASP A 21 22.83 -0.79 -21.15
CA ASP A 21 23.64 -0.96 -19.96
C ASP A 21 22.70 -0.83 -18.77
N GLY A 22 22.55 -1.92 -18.01
CA GLY A 22 21.69 -1.94 -16.82
C GLY A 22 22.05 -0.80 -15.86
N ALA A 23 23.31 -0.39 -15.82
CA ALA A 23 23.76 0.76 -15.04
C ALA A 23 23.18 2.09 -15.56
N ALA A 24 23.05 2.27 -16.88
CA ALA A 24 22.49 3.48 -17.47
C ALA A 24 20.98 3.62 -17.22
N LEU A 25 20.23 2.51 -17.26
CA LEU A 25 18.80 2.47 -16.94
C LEU A 25 18.56 2.74 -15.45
N VAL A 26 19.33 2.12 -14.56
CA VAL A 26 19.25 2.36 -13.11
C VAL A 26 19.63 3.82 -12.79
N ALA A 27 20.70 4.34 -13.37
CA ALA A 27 21.11 5.74 -13.18
C ALA A 27 20.08 6.76 -13.73
N ALA A 28 19.32 6.41 -14.77
CA ALA A 28 18.23 7.23 -15.28
C ALA A 28 17.01 7.19 -14.35
N ALA A 29 16.66 6.01 -13.84
CA ALA A 29 15.58 5.84 -12.87
C ALA A 29 15.86 6.58 -11.55
N GLU A 30 17.09 6.48 -11.03
CA GLU A 30 17.53 7.21 -9.85
C GLU A 30 17.49 8.73 -10.05
N ARG A 31 17.91 9.24 -11.22
CA ARG A 31 17.83 10.67 -11.55
C ARG A 31 16.38 11.15 -11.59
N ALA A 32 15.47 10.35 -12.16
CA ALA A 32 14.05 10.66 -12.14
C ALA A 32 13.49 10.68 -10.71
N HIS A 33 13.90 9.73 -9.87
CA HIS A 33 13.47 9.64 -8.48
C HIS A 33 14.00 10.81 -7.62
N ARG A 34 15.26 11.22 -7.81
CA ARG A 34 15.86 12.40 -7.15
C ARG A 34 15.15 13.70 -7.52
N ARG A 35 14.81 13.90 -8.81
CA ARG A 35 14.06 15.09 -9.27
C ARG A 35 12.67 15.18 -8.64
N ARG A 36 11.99 14.05 -8.41
CA ARG A 36 10.68 14.03 -7.73
C ARG A 36 10.79 14.38 -6.24
N ARG A 37 11.88 13.97 -5.57
CA ARG A 37 12.12 14.30 -4.15
C ARG A 37 12.40 15.80 -3.93
N THR A 38 13.18 16.45 -4.81
CA THR A 38 13.48 17.89 -4.66
C THR A 38 12.26 18.78 -4.95
N ALA A 39 11.40 18.40 -5.90
CA ALA A 39 10.16 19.14 -6.18
C ALA A 39 9.16 19.11 -4.99
N ARG A 40 9.18 18.07 -4.15
CA ARG A 40 8.26 17.93 -3.01
C ARG A 40 8.67 18.73 -1.76
N ARG A 41 9.96 19.06 -1.59
CA ARG A 41 10.43 19.84 -0.43
C ARG A 41 10.15 21.35 -0.54
N GLY A 42 9.75 21.85 -1.70
CA GLY A 42 9.44 23.28 -1.90
C GLY A 42 8.02 23.73 -1.52
N ALA A 43 7.12 22.81 -1.13
CA ALA A 43 5.69 23.09 -1.05
C ALA A 43 5.07 23.12 0.37
N VAL A 44 5.87 23.08 1.45
CA VAL A 44 5.34 22.89 2.84
C VAL A 44 5.32 24.16 3.70
N PHE A 45 5.55 25.35 3.15
CA PHE A 45 5.39 26.61 3.91
C PHE A 45 4.23 27.45 3.39
N ALA A 46 2.99 27.05 3.67
CA ALA A 46 1.85 27.97 3.86
C ALA A 46 0.58 27.21 4.28
N ALA A 47 -0.20 27.83 5.17
CA ALA A 47 -1.48 27.41 5.76
C ALA A 47 -1.35 26.40 6.92
N GLY A 48 -1.55 26.77 8.19
CA GLY A 48 -2.45 27.78 8.75
C GLY A 48 -3.58 27.05 9.46
N GLY A 49 -3.54 27.04 10.79
CA GLY A 49 -4.38 26.20 11.64
C GLY A 49 -5.86 26.58 11.70
N LEU A 50 -6.66 25.62 12.19
CA LEU A 50 -8.00 25.86 12.72
C LEU A 50 -8.28 24.79 13.79
N THR A 51 -8.46 25.24 15.03
CA THR A 51 -8.94 24.47 16.17
C THR A 51 -10.47 24.51 16.19
N LEU A 52 -11.12 23.35 16.37
CA LEU A 52 -12.56 23.26 16.63
C LEU A 52 -12.77 22.71 18.05
N ALA A 53 -13.31 23.56 18.92
CA ALA A 53 -13.75 23.21 20.26
C ALA A 53 -15.20 22.68 20.20
N ALA A 54 -15.46 21.52 20.80
CA ALA A 54 -16.81 21.00 20.98
C ALA A 54 -17.29 21.28 22.41
N ALA A 55 -18.29 22.15 22.53
CA ALA A 55 -19.00 22.42 23.78
C ALA A 55 -20.02 21.30 24.06
N VAL A 56 -19.96 20.71 25.25
CA VAL A 56 -20.96 19.76 25.75
C VAL A 56 -21.95 20.53 26.62
N THR A 57 -23.17 20.71 26.12
CA THR A 57 -24.27 21.35 26.86
C THR A 57 -25.12 20.27 27.52
N GLY A 58 -25.29 20.38 28.84
CA GLY A 58 -26.12 19.49 29.65
C GLY A 58 -27.62 19.69 29.44
N VAL A 59 -28.40 18.63 29.68
CA VAL A 59 -29.87 18.66 29.67
C VAL A 59 -30.39 18.38 31.08
N VAL A 60 -31.15 19.35 31.59
CA VAL A 60 -31.97 19.27 32.81
C VAL A 60 -33.27 18.55 32.48
N ALA A 61 -33.61 17.52 33.24
CA ALA A 61 -34.89 16.81 33.12
C ALA A 61 -35.98 17.54 33.94
N LEU A 62 -36.96 18.14 33.25
CA LEU A 62 -38.22 18.59 33.82
C LEU A 62 -39.32 17.58 33.46
N SER A 63 -39.87 16.94 34.49
CA SER A 63 -40.98 15.99 34.40
C SER A 63 -42.31 16.73 34.20
N GLY A 64 -42.82 16.73 32.97
CA GLY A 64 -44.18 17.12 32.61
C GLY A 64 -44.83 16.04 31.76
N THR A 65 -46.05 15.64 32.12
CA THR A 65 -46.88 14.67 31.37
C THR A 65 -47.27 15.23 29.99
N PRO A 66 -46.88 14.59 28.88
CA PRO A 66 -47.15 15.12 27.55
C PRO A 66 -48.54 14.72 27.05
N THR A 67 -49.29 15.73 26.60
CA THR A 67 -50.44 15.62 25.70
C THR A 67 -50.02 14.87 24.43
N ALA A 68 -50.83 13.93 23.95
CA ALA A 68 -50.53 13.13 22.77
C ALA A 68 -50.43 14.02 21.51
N VAL A 69 -49.21 14.36 21.11
CA VAL A 69 -48.91 15.02 19.83
C VAL A 69 -48.75 13.91 18.80
N THR A 70 -49.57 13.93 17.75
CA THR A 70 -49.41 13.06 16.58
C THR A 70 -47.98 13.22 16.04
N PRO A 71 -47.16 12.16 16.00
CA PRO A 71 -45.78 12.28 15.53
C PRO A 71 -45.79 12.61 14.04
N THR A 72 -45.55 13.87 13.71
CA THR A 72 -45.18 14.29 12.36
C THR A 72 -43.93 13.52 11.99
N ALA A 73 -44.02 12.69 10.94
CA ALA A 73 -42.90 11.89 10.47
C ALA A 73 -41.68 12.82 10.28
N PRO A 74 -40.53 12.52 10.91
CA PRO A 74 -39.34 13.35 10.76
C PRO A 74 -39.01 13.45 9.27
N PRO A 75 -38.67 14.64 8.77
CA PRO A 75 -38.27 14.79 7.37
C PRO A 75 -37.15 13.80 7.05
N PRO A 76 -37.15 13.19 5.85
CA PRO A 76 -36.11 12.25 5.46
C PRO A 76 -34.76 12.91 5.70
N ALA A 77 -33.92 12.24 6.51
CA ALA A 77 -32.60 12.75 6.84
C ALA A 77 -31.86 13.04 5.54
N GLU A 78 -31.53 14.31 5.33
CA GLU A 78 -30.75 14.75 4.18
C GLU A 78 -29.42 13.98 4.23
N VAL A 79 -29.21 13.10 3.24
CA VAL A 79 -27.99 12.31 3.14
C VAL A 79 -26.85 13.31 2.93
N ALA A 80 -26.11 13.59 4.00
CA ALA A 80 -24.98 14.51 3.94
C ALA A 80 -23.97 13.96 2.93
N VAL A 81 -23.94 14.54 1.73
CA VAL A 81 -23.02 14.15 0.66
C VAL A 81 -21.61 14.43 1.13
N ARG A 82 -20.84 13.37 1.39
CA ARG A 82 -19.43 13.48 1.80
C ARG A 82 -18.59 13.77 0.56
N PRO A 83 -17.89 14.91 0.47
CA PRO A 83 -17.03 15.17 -0.68
C PRO A 83 -15.84 14.21 -0.66
N VAL A 84 -15.41 13.73 -1.84
CA VAL A 84 -14.29 12.79 -1.97
C VAL A 84 -13.00 13.29 -1.32
N SER A 85 -12.74 14.61 -1.37
CA SER A 85 -11.58 15.23 -0.74
C SER A 85 -11.57 15.05 0.78
N TYR A 86 -12.74 15.05 1.43
CA TYR A 86 -12.86 14.79 2.86
C TYR A 86 -12.52 13.34 3.19
N VAL A 87 -13.08 12.38 2.43
CA VAL A 87 -12.82 10.94 2.63
C VAL A 87 -11.33 10.63 2.43
N VAL A 88 -10.72 11.17 1.37
CA VAL A 88 -9.30 11.01 1.07
C VAL A 88 -8.41 11.58 2.19
N ALA A 89 -8.73 12.78 2.70
CA ALA A 89 -7.99 13.38 3.81
C ALA A 89 -8.07 12.51 5.07
N ARG A 90 -9.28 12.07 5.44
CA ARG A 90 -9.49 11.21 6.62
C ARG A 90 -8.82 9.85 6.50
N ALA A 91 -8.82 9.26 5.31
CA ALA A 91 -8.11 8.00 5.03
C ALA A 91 -6.59 8.17 5.14
N SER A 92 -6.03 9.27 4.61
CA SER A 92 -4.61 9.59 4.78
C SER A 92 -4.25 9.76 6.27
N ASP A 93 -5.06 10.51 7.02
CA ASP A 93 -4.86 10.67 8.46
C ASP A 93 -4.93 9.32 9.20
N ALA A 94 -5.82 8.42 8.79
CA ALA A 94 -5.95 7.09 9.37
C ALA A 94 -4.70 6.22 9.15
N ILE A 95 -4.13 6.27 7.93
CA ILE A 95 -2.86 5.61 7.63
C ILE A 95 -1.74 6.14 8.55
N ASP A 96 -1.68 7.46 8.75
CA ASP A 96 -0.70 8.08 9.65
C ASP A 96 -0.90 7.67 11.12
N ARG A 97 -2.15 7.65 11.62
CA ARG A 97 -2.48 7.18 12.97
C ARG A 97 -2.09 5.72 13.20
N ASN A 98 -2.13 4.90 12.15
CA ASN A 98 -1.79 3.48 12.22
C ASN A 98 -0.28 3.20 12.03
N LYS A 99 0.58 4.23 11.98
CA LYS A 99 2.04 4.07 11.92
C LYS A 99 2.64 3.46 13.18
N SER A 100 2.00 3.54 14.34
CA SER A 100 2.49 2.89 15.57
C SER A 100 1.95 1.47 15.79
N LYS A 101 1.13 0.96 14.86
CA LYS A 101 0.48 -0.35 14.93
C LYS A 101 1.21 -1.38 14.07
N VAL A 102 1.01 -2.65 14.41
CA VAL A 102 1.32 -3.74 13.50
C VAL A 102 0.19 -3.82 12.46
N THR A 103 0.55 -3.99 11.20
CA THR A 103 -0.40 -4.17 10.10
C THR A 103 -0.25 -5.56 9.57
N TYR A 104 -1.35 -6.29 9.62
CA TYR A 104 -1.50 -7.58 8.98
C TYR A 104 -2.20 -7.37 7.64
N VAL A 105 -1.62 -7.93 6.58
CA VAL A 105 -2.14 -7.87 5.21
C VAL A 105 -2.29 -9.29 4.71
N ARG A 106 -3.49 -9.67 4.28
CA ARG A 106 -3.68 -10.90 3.50
C ARG A 106 -3.81 -10.51 2.03
N THR A 107 -2.99 -11.13 1.19
CA THR A 107 -2.95 -10.86 -0.25
C THR A 107 -3.49 -12.06 -1.00
N HIS A 108 -4.44 -11.79 -1.91
CA HIS A 108 -4.97 -12.75 -2.87
C HIS A 108 -4.63 -12.27 -4.27
N THR A 109 -3.71 -12.93 -4.96
CA THR A 109 -3.31 -12.56 -6.33
C THR A 109 -3.78 -13.61 -7.31
N THR A 110 -4.55 -13.19 -8.32
CA THR A 110 -4.95 -14.04 -9.46
C THR A 110 -4.25 -13.57 -10.72
N ALA A 111 -3.53 -14.47 -11.38
CA ALA A 111 -2.84 -14.24 -12.64
C ALA A 111 -2.84 -15.53 -13.47
N ASN A 112 -3.15 -15.43 -14.78
CA ASN A 112 -3.15 -16.56 -15.71
C ASN A 112 -4.00 -17.75 -15.26
N GLY A 113 -5.10 -17.50 -14.54
CA GLY A 113 -5.97 -18.54 -13.99
C GLY A 113 -5.46 -19.23 -12.72
N GLU A 114 -4.27 -18.87 -12.25
CA GLU A 114 -3.72 -19.32 -10.97
C GLU A 114 -3.99 -18.27 -9.88
N THR A 115 -4.26 -18.74 -8.67
CA THR A 115 -4.42 -17.90 -7.46
C THR A 115 -3.34 -18.24 -6.46
N ARG A 116 -2.75 -17.20 -5.85
CA ARG A 116 -1.76 -17.30 -4.79
C ARG A 116 -2.21 -16.48 -3.60
N ASP A 117 -2.00 -17.06 -2.42
CA ASP A 117 -2.36 -16.49 -1.13
C ASP A 117 -1.11 -16.23 -0.32
N GLU A 118 -1.02 -15.03 0.24
CA GLU A 118 0.12 -14.61 1.02
C GLU A 118 -0.35 -13.80 2.22
N GLU A 119 0.45 -13.85 3.27
CA GLU A 119 0.23 -13.14 4.52
C GLU A 119 1.46 -12.29 4.82
N GLU A 120 1.25 -11.03 5.16
CA GLU A 120 2.32 -10.10 5.51
C GLU A 120 2.02 -9.41 6.83
N TRP A 121 3.07 -9.16 7.60
CA TRP A 121 3.06 -8.35 8.81
C TRP A 121 4.05 -7.21 8.65
N TRP A 122 3.65 -6.02 9.07
CA TRP A 122 4.48 -4.82 9.07
C TRP A 122 4.39 -4.11 10.42
N ASP A 123 5.51 -3.97 11.14
CA ASP A 123 5.59 -3.11 12.33
C ASP A 123 5.82 -1.67 11.88
N GLY A 124 4.81 -0.81 11.98
CA GLY A 124 4.94 0.57 11.57
C GLY A 124 5.94 1.39 12.39
N ALA A 125 6.28 0.94 13.60
CA ALA A 125 7.17 1.65 14.50
C ALA A 125 8.65 1.38 14.22
N THR A 126 9.02 0.13 13.97
CA THR A 126 10.40 -0.27 13.67
C THR A 126 10.67 -0.29 12.17
N GLY A 127 9.67 -0.65 11.36
CA GLY A 127 9.84 -0.97 9.95
C GLY A 127 10.15 -2.45 9.71
N ASP A 128 10.04 -3.29 10.75
CA ASP A 128 10.17 -4.75 10.59
C ASP A 128 9.02 -5.28 9.73
N TRP A 129 9.34 -6.30 8.92
CA TRP A 129 8.42 -6.92 7.99
C TRP A 129 8.58 -8.43 8.00
N ARG A 130 7.47 -9.15 7.86
CA ARG A 130 7.46 -10.59 7.59
C ARG A 130 6.44 -10.90 6.52
N ARG A 131 6.76 -11.87 5.67
CA ARG A 131 5.83 -12.50 4.72
C ARG A 131 5.86 -14.01 4.87
N HIS A 132 4.70 -14.62 4.66
CA HIS A 132 4.47 -16.05 4.60
C HIS A 132 3.59 -16.36 3.38
N GLY A 133 4.02 -17.26 2.51
CA GLY A 133 3.22 -17.66 1.34
C GLY A 133 4.01 -18.55 0.38
N ASP A 134 3.32 -19.36 -0.43
CA ASP A 134 3.93 -20.23 -1.46
C ASP A 134 5.09 -21.11 -0.96
N GLY A 135 5.05 -21.55 0.31
CA GLY A 135 6.11 -22.35 0.91
C GLY A 135 7.40 -21.57 1.22
N VAL A 136 7.35 -20.24 1.20
CA VAL A 136 8.46 -19.35 1.53
C VAL A 136 8.08 -18.44 2.71
N ASP A 137 8.98 -18.39 3.68
CA ASP A 137 8.97 -17.39 4.75
C ASP A 137 10.07 -16.37 4.50
N ALA A 138 9.75 -15.10 4.62
CA ALA A 138 10.72 -14.02 4.51
C ALA A 138 10.53 -13.01 5.63
N ALA A 139 11.62 -12.48 6.17
CA ALA A 139 11.57 -11.42 7.18
C ALA A 139 12.67 -10.39 6.96
N ILE A 140 12.33 -9.13 7.16
CA ILE A 140 13.27 -8.01 7.28
C ILE A 140 13.18 -7.50 8.71
N THR A 141 14.31 -7.47 9.40
CA THR A 141 14.45 -6.79 10.69
C THR A 141 15.43 -5.65 10.56
N THR A 142 15.09 -4.48 11.11
CA THR A 142 15.95 -3.29 11.03
C THR A 142 16.48 -2.89 12.40
N ASP A 143 17.75 -2.51 12.46
CA ASP A 143 18.36 -1.89 13.66
C ASP A 143 18.42 -0.35 13.56
N GLY A 144 17.80 0.22 12.53
CA GLY A 144 17.82 1.64 12.19
C GLY A 144 19.00 2.06 11.29
N THR A 145 20.03 1.23 11.16
CA THR A 145 21.18 1.48 10.27
C THR A 145 21.38 0.40 9.22
N ARG A 146 20.92 -0.82 9.50
CA ARG A 146 21.03 -1.98 8.64
C ARG A 146 19.74 -2.79 8.67
N ASP A 147 19.45 -3.36 7.52
CA ASP A 147 18.36 -4.32 7.37
C ASP A 147 18.97 -5.71 7.25
N LYS A 148 18.47 -6.64 8.06
CA LYS A 148 18.75 -8.07 7.93
C LYS A 148 17.56 -8.72 7.24
N PHE A 149 17.79 -9.24 6.06
CA PHE A 149 16.81 -9.99 5.30
C PHE A 149 17.11 -11.48 5.41
N LEU A 150 16.12 -12.24 5.87
CA LEU A 150 16.17 -13.70 6.01
C LEU A 150 15.07 -14.30 5.13
N VAL A 151 15.40 -15.34 4.37
CA VAL A 151 14.46 -16.12 3.59
C VAL A 151 14.63 -17.60 3.92
N ILE A 152 13.52 -18.30 4.12
CA ILE A 152 13.42 -19.72 4.39
C ILE A 152 12.50 -20.31 3.32
N ASP A 153 13.04 -21.23 2.51
CA ASP A 153 12.29 -21.99 1.53
C ASP A 153 11.98 -23.38 2.10
N HIS A 154 10.71 -23.60 2.43
CA HIS A 154 10.22 -24.85 2.99
C HIS A 154 10.16 -25.99 1.95
N THR A 155 10.10 -25.67 0.67
CA THR A 155 10.07 -26.65 -0.43
C THR A 155 11.43 -27.31 -0.60
N THR A 156 12.49 -26.50 -0.64
CA THR A 156 13.87 -27.01 -0.78
C THR A 156 14.55 -27.29 0.57
N ARG A 157 13.89 -26.94 1.68
CA ARG A 157 14.42 -27.00 3.05
C ARG A 157 15.75 -26.27 3.16
N THR A 158 15.79 -25.08 2.55
CA THR A 158 16.97 -24.21 2.58
C THR A 158 16.65 -22.84 3.17
N TRP A 159 17.70 -22.11 3.52
CA TRP A 159 17.56 -20.73 3.96
C TRP A 159 18.78 -19.91 3.59
N TRP A 160 18.62 -18.61 3.43
CA TRP A 160 19.73 -17.68 3.27
C TRP A 160 19.42 -16.36 3.96
N ALA A 161 20.47 -15.62 4.30
CA ALA A 161 20.33 -14.32 4.93
C ALA A 161 21.38 -13.34 4.41
N VAL A 162 20.99 -12.08 4.28
CA VAL A 162 21.85 -10.97 3.87
C VAL A 162 21.63 -9.78 4.79
N THR A 163 22.65 -8.95 4.95
CA THR A 163 22.55 -7.70 5.68
C THR A 163 23.05 -6.55 4.83
N TYR A 164 22.18 -5.59 4.54
CA TYR A 164 22.50 -4.40 3.74
C TYR A 164 22.26 -3.12 4.57
N PRO A 165 22.83 -1.96 4.15
CA PRO A 165 22.49 -0.68 4.77
C PRO A 165 20.98 -0.47 4.73
N ALA A 166 20.40 0.05 5.81
CA ALA A 166 18.96 0.25 5.88
C ALA A 166 18.50 1.11 4.70
N THR A 167 17.48 0.66 4.01
CA THR A 167 16.89 1.41 2.90
C THR A 167 15.48 1.83 3.27
N ASP A 168 14.99 2.90 2.64
CA ASP A 168 13.57 3.24 2.70
C ASP A 168 12.69 2.19 1.95
N GLN A 169 13.23 1.04 1.50
CA GLN A 169 12.44 0.02 0.79
C GLN A 169 11.47 -0.65 1.75
N GLN A 170 10.22 -0.25 1.64
CA GLN A 170 9.09 -0.98 2.18
C GLN A 170 8.59 -1.99 1.13
N GLY A 171 7.94 -3.07 1.58
CA GLY A 171 7.46 -4.15 0.73
C GLY A 171 6.55 -3.70 -0.43
N SER A 172 6.31 -4.64 -1.36
CA SER A 172 5.47 -4.43 -2.56
C SER A 172 4.08 -3.91 -2.16
N TRP A 173 3.67 -2.76 -2.71
CA TRP A 173 2.45 -2.02 -2.34
C TRP A 173 2.38 -1.63 -0.87
N SER A 174 3.41 -0.91 -0.45
CA SER A 174 3.52 -0.33 0.87
C SER A 174 2.33 0.60 1.15
N LYS A 175 2.02 0.79 2.44
CA LYS A 175 1.10 1.85 2.88
C LYS A 175 1.46 3.22 2.29
N GLN A 176 2.76 3.45 2.01
CA GLN A 176 3.23 4.69 1.38
C GLN A 176 2.75 4.84 -0.05
N ASP A 177 2.61 3.74 -0.81
CA ASP A 177 2.08 3.79 -2.18
C ASP A 177 0.60 4.17 -2.17
N VAL A 178 -0.18 3.57 -1.27
CA VAL A 178 -1.59 3.94 -1.06
C VAL A 178 -1.70 5.39 -0.58
N GLN A 179 -0.87 5.81 0.37
CA GLN A 179 -0.84 7.18 0.87
C GLN A 179 -0.45 8.18 -0.23
N ALA A 180 0.56 7.87 -1.04
CA ALA A 180 0.99 8.69 -2.16
C ALA A 180 -0.11 8.78 -3.23
N ALA A 181 -0.83 7.69 -3.49
CA ALA A 181 -1.98 7.69 -4.38
C ALA A 181 -3.11 8.58 -3.85
N LEU A 182 -3.44 8.49 -2.55
CA LEU A 182 -4.46 9.33 -1.91
C LEU A 182 -4.09 10.82 -1.99
N GLN A 183 -2.81 11.17 -1.89
CA GLN A 183 -2.34 12.56 -1.99
C GLN A 183 -2.39 13.13 -3.42
N GLU A 184 -2.56 12.29 -4.44
CA GLU A 184 -2.66 12.73 -5.83
C GLU A 184 -4.06 13.31 -6.11
N LYS A 185 -4.12 14.63 -6.28
CA LYS A 185 -5.40 15.36 -6.39
C LYS A 185 -6.27 14.85 -7.54
N GLY A 186 -7.51 14.50 -7.17
CA GLY A 186 -8.53 14.01 -8.10
C GLY A 186 -8.16 12.67 -8.74
N LYS A 187 -7.26 11.89 -8.14
CA LYS A 187 -7.00 10.51 -8.57
C LYS A 187 -8.18 9.59 -8.26
N PHE A 188 -8.96 9.90 -7.24
CA PHE A 188 -10.08 9.06 -6.80
C PHE A 188 -11.42 9.77 -6.95
N VAL A 189 -12.45 8.97 -7.20
CA VAL A 189 -13.86 9.31 -7.06
C VAL A 189 -14.48 8.47 -5.95
N LEU A 190 -15.41 9.05 -5.19
CA LEU A 190 -16.21 8.31 -4.21
C LEU A 190 -17.35 7.61 -4.96
N VAL A 191 -17.35 6.27 -4.94
CA VAL A 191 -18.41 5.46 -5.57
C VAL A 191 -19.65 5.47 -4.67
N GLY A 192 -19.45 5.29 -3.37
CA GLY A 192 -20.54 5.28 -2.39
C GLY A 192 -20.15 4.57 -1.11
N GLU A 193 -21.14 4.36 -0.24
CA GLU A 193 -21.01 3.46 0.91
C GLU A 193 -21.42 2.04 0.50
N GLU A 194 -20.72 1.03 0.99
CA GLU A 194 -21.10 -0.37 0.81
C GLU A 194 -20.71 -1.24 2.02
N SER A 195 -21.31 -2.42 2.14
CA SER A 195 -20.95 -3.37 3.18
C SER A 195 -19.94 -4.38 2.64
N LEU A 196 -18.74 -4.40 3.24
CA LEU A 196 -17.69 -5.35 2.93
C LEU A 196 -17.48 -6.26 4.14
N ASP A 197 -17.73 -7.56 3.99
CA ASP A 197 -17.58 -8.56 5.06
C ASP A 197 -18.31 -8.16 6.37
N GLY A 198 -19.51 -7.57 6.23
CA GLY A 198 -20.34 -7.08 7.34
C GLY A 198 -19.93 -5.72 7.93
N ARG A 199 -18.87 -5.09 7.41
CA ARG A 199 -18.39 -3.76 7.81
C ARG A 199 -18.91 -2.68 6.87
N ALA A 200 -19.40 -1.56 7.40
CA ALA A 200 -19.73 -0.40 6.58
C ALA A 200 -18.46 0.28 6.08
N THR A 201 -18.32 0.44 4.77
CA THR A 201 -17.13 0.99 4.11
C THR A 201 -17.49 2.06 3.10
N LEU A 202 -16.52 2.93 2.80
CA LEU A 202 -16.57 3.89 1.70
C LEU A 202 -15.66 3.40 0.59
N HIS A 203 -16.20 3.30 -0.63
CA HIS A 203 -15.47 2.84 -1.81
C HIS A 203 -14.91 4.01 -2.61
N LEU A 204 -13.59 4.08 -2.70
CA LEU A 204 -12.86 5.00 -3.56
C LEU A 204 -12.34 4.23 -4.77
N ARG A 205 -12.64 4.73 -5.97
CA ARG A 205 -12.15 4.17 -7.23
C ARG A 205 -11.25 5.15 -7.94
N ALA A 206 -10.15 4.68 -8.51
CA ALA A 206 -9.31 5.50 -9.38
C ALA A 206 -10.14 6.08 -10.55
N ASP A 207 -10.00 7.38 -10.80
CA ASP A 207 -10.71 8.11 -11.82
C ASP A 207 -10.42 7.48 -13.20
N PRO A 208 -11.44 6.99 -13.94
CA PRO A 208 -11.26 6.40 -15.25
C PRO A 208 -10.55 7.33 -16.25
N ALA A 209 -10.71 8.64 -16.12
CA ALA A 209 -10.07 9.62 -16.99
C ALA A 209 -8.55 9.75 -16.76
N LYS A 210 -8.05 9.24 -15.62
CA LYS A 210 -6.64 9.29 -15.23
C LYS A 210 -6.00 7.91 -15.10
N ARG A 211 -6.63 6.88 -15.67
CA ARG A 211 -6.11 5.51 -15.63
C ARG A 211 -4.73 5.44 -16.27
N ASP A 212 -3.79 4.90 -15.52
CA ASP A 212 -2.55 4.35 -16.06
C ASP A 212 -2.76 2.86 -16.35
N ARG A 213 -1.69 2.05 -16.36
CA ARG A 213 -1.78 0.59 -16.55
C ARG A 213 -2.33 -0.16 -15.33
N THR A 214 -2.60 0.55 -14.24
CA THR A 214 -2.98 -0.01 -12.95
C THR A 214 -4.27 0.65 -12.46
N GLU A 215 -5.36 -0.12 -12.41
CA GLU A 215 -6.58 0.34 -11.76
C GLU A 215 -6.51 0.02 -10.26
N LEU A 216 -6.79 1.01 -9.42
CA LEU A 216 -6.75 0.88 -7.96
C LEU A 216 -8.10 1.26 -7.37
N ASP A 217 -8.73 0.29 -6.70
CA ASP A 217 -9.91 0.48 -5.87
C ASP A 217 -9.50 0.37 -4.40
N LEU A 218 -10.04 1.23 -3.54
CA LEU A 218 -9.78 1.28 -2.09
C LEU A 218 -11.10 1.24 -1.32
N TRP A 219 -11.13 0.49 -0.23
CA TRP A 219 -12.22 0.49 0.73
C TRP A 219 -11.67 0.98 2.06
N VAL A 220 -12.33 1.97 2.65
CA VAL A 220 -12.01 2.47 3.99
C VAL A 220 -13.21 2.30 4.91
N ASP A 221 -12.98 2.04 6.19
CA ASP A 221 -14.05 1.95 7.18
C ASP A 221 -14.84 3.27 7.23
N ALA A 222 -16.17 3.22 7.21
CA ALA A 222 -16.99 4.42 7.12
C ALA A 222 -16.97 5.28 8.40
N SER A 223 -16.54 4.71 9.53
CA SER A 223 -16.47 5.37 10.83
C SER A 223 -15.05 5.81 11.19
N THR A 224 -14.04 4.97 10.97
CA THR A 224 -12.65 5.24 11.35
C THR A 224 -11.78 5.73 10.19
N TYR A 225 -12.23 5.53 8.95
CA TYR A 225 -11.48 5.75 7.71
C TYR A 225 -10.20 4.91 7.60
N ASP A 226 -10.05 3.88 8.44
CA ASP A 226 -8.95 2.93 8.32
C ASP A 226 -9.07 2.16 6.99
N LEU A 227 -7.94 1.92 6.33
CA LEU A 227 -7.90 1.12 5.12
C LEU A 227 -8.37 -0.31 5.42
N VAL A 228 -9.33 -0.82 4.67
CA VAL A 228 -9.90 -2.17 4.85
C VAL A 228 -9.43 -3.09 3.74
N ARG A 229 -9.58 -2.67 2.49
CA ARG A 229 -9.19 -3.46 1.32
C ARG A 229 -8.60 -2.55 0.25
N THR A 230 -7.65 -3.07 -0.51
CA THR A 230 -7.30 -2.52 -1.82
C THR A 230 -7.41 -3.61 -2.88
N VAL A 231 -7.82 -3.21 -4.08
CA VAL A 231 -7.80 -4.09 -5.25
C VAL A 231 -7.05 -3.39 -6.35
N SER A 232 -5.93 -3.98 -6.75
CA SER A 232 -5.10 -3.54 -7.86
C SER A 232 -5.34 -4.44 -9.06
N ARG A 233 -5.58 -3.84 -10.23
CA ARG A 233 -5.69 -4.54 -11.51
C ARG A 233 -4.61 -4.02 -12.43
N LEU A 234 -3.54 -4.80 -12.58
CA LEU A 234 -2.43 -4.47 -13.45
C LEU A 234 -2.61 -5.19 -14.78
N LYS A 235 -2.51 -4.44 -15.90
CA LYS A 235 -2.40 -5.02 -17.24
C LYS A 235 -0.96 -4.89 -17.74
N PRO A 236 -0.13 -5.94 -17.63
CA PRO A 236 1.23 -5.89 -18.14
C PRO A 236 1.26 -5.65 -19.66
N SER A 237 2.32 -5.01 -20.14
CA SER A 237 2.48 -4.78 -21.57
C SER A 237 2.73 -6.09 -22.30
N GLY A 238 1.94 -6.37 -23.33
CA GLY A 238 2.15 -7.55 -24.18
C GLY A 238 1.55 -8.85 -23.64
N THR A 239 0.84 -8.83 -22.51
CA THR A 239 0.02 -9.97 -22.05
C THR A 239 -1.46 -9.65 -22.19
N PRO A 240 -2.30 -10.62 -22.60
CA PRO A 240 -3.75 -10.43 -22.58
C PRO A 240 -4.30 -10.43 -21.15
N ASP A 241 -3.62 -11.12 -20.23
CA ASP A 241 -4.11 -11.38 -18.88
C ASP A 241 -3.92 -10.19 -17.95
N VAL A 242 -4.94 -9.95 -17.11
CA VAL A 242 -4.95 -8.95 -16.04
C VAL A 242 -4.52 -9.64 -14.76
N ILE A 243 -3.53 -9.07 -14.08
CA ILE A 243 -3.14 -9.48 -12.74
C ILE A 243 -4.04 -8.73 -11.76
N VAL A 244 -4.82 -9.47 -10.97
CA VAL A 244 -5.68 -8.89 -9.94
C VAL A 244 -5.11 -9.26 -8.58
N SER A 245 -4.67 -8.26 -7.83
CA SER A 245 -4.19 -8.41 -6.45
C SER A 245 -5.16 -7.73 -5.50
N THR A 246 -5.69 -8.49 -4.55
CA THR A 246 -6.56 -8.01 -3.47
C THR A 246 -5.76 -8.03 -2.18
N TYR A 247 -5.75 -6.93 -1.43
CA TYR A 247 -5.04 -6.80 -0.16
C TYR A 247 -6.04 -6.46 0.93
N ASP A 248 -6.16 -7.30 1.95
CA ASP A 248 -7.02 -7.12 3.10
C ASP A 248 -6.22 -6.69 4.32
N TYR A 249 -6.55 -5.52 4.87
CA TYR A 249 -5.78 -4.88 5.92
C TYR A 249 -6.45 -5.02 7.28
N THR A 250 -5.64 -5.39 8.26
CA THR A 250 -6.00 -5.33 9.68
C THR A 250 -4.91 -4.58 10.44
N PHE A 251 -5.31 -3.62 11.26
CA PHE A 251 -4.39 -2.86 12.11
C PHE A 251 -4.55 -3.29 13.56
N VAL A 252 -3.55 -3.96 14.12
CA VAL A 252 -3.58 -4.48 15.49
C VAL A 252 -2.64 -3.69 16.40
N PRO A 253 -2.96 -3.58 17.71
CA PRO A 253 -2.04 -2.99 18.67
C PRO A 253 -0.68 -3.70 18.66
N ARG A 254 0.39 -2.94 18.88
CA ARG A 254 1.76 -3.45 18.96
C ARG A 254 2.03 -4.16 20.30
N SER A 255 1.42 -5.33 20.49
CA SER A 255 1.58 -6.17 21.68
C SER A 255 2.82 -7.06 21.57
N ALA A 256 3.26 -7.66 22.69
CA ALA A 256 4.37 -8.61 22.68
C ALA A 256 4.08 -9.84 21.80
N GLU A 257 2.83 -10.31 21.79
CA GLU A 257 2.36 -11.40 20.95
C GLU A 257 2.50 -11.07 19.46
N GLU A 258 2.08 -9.87 19.04
CA GLU A 258 2.19 -9.45 17.64
C GLU A 258 3.64 -9.20 17.22
N LEU A 259 4.50 -8.75 18.14
CA LEU A 259 5.93 -8.60 17.88
C LEU A 259 6.66 -9.94 17.73
N GLU A 260 6.16 -11.01 18.36
CA GLU A 260 6.75 -12.34 18.20
C GLU A 260 6.64 -12.84 16.76
N ARG A 261 5.60 -12.41 16.03
CA ARG A 261 5.42 -12.79 14.62
C ARG A 261 6.60 -12.39 13.74
N PHE A 262 7.35 -11.36 14.08
CA PHE A 262 8.51 -10.91 13.30
C PHE A 262 9.77 -11.74 13.55
N ARG A 263 9.78 -12.59 14.59
CA ARG A 263 10.90 -13.49 14.86
C ARG A 263 10.84 -14.68 13.91
N LEU A 264 11.74 -14.66 12.94
CA LEU A 264 11.92 -15.75 11.99
C LEU A 264 13.30 -16.39 12.21
N GLU A 265 13.31 -17.69 12.45
CA GLU A 265 14.52 -18.49 12.62
C GLU A 265 14.51 -19.66 11.64
N PRO A 266 15.62 -19.94 10.94
CA PRO A 266 15.71 -21.14 10.13
C PRO A 266 15.53 -22.40 10.98
N PRO A 267 14.70 -23.37 10.55
CA PRO A 267 14.63 -24.65 11.23
C PRO A 267 16.01 -25.33 11.29
N ALA A 268 16.32 -26.01 12.39
CA ALA A 268 17.64 -26.59 12.64
C ALA A 268 18.06 -27.64 11.60
N ASP A 269 17.08 -28.26 10.93
CA ASP A 269 17.24 -29.29 9.91
C ASP A 269 17.20 -28.73 8.46
N TYR A 270 17.25 -27.40 8.30
CA TYR A 270 17.32 -26.73 7.00
C TYR A 270 18.77 -26.39 6.65
N ARG A 271 19.13 -26.55 5.39
CA ARG A 271 20.49 -26.27 4.90
C ARG A 271 20.63 -24.80 4.55
N ARG A 272 21.69 -24.15 5.01
CA ARG A 272 22.03 -22.80 4.52
C ARG A 272 22.39 -22.86 3.03
N ASP A 273 21.67 -22.12 2.20
CA ASP A 273 22.03 -21.92 0.82
C ASP A 273 23.15 -20.87 0.71
N GLN A 274 24.26 -21.27 0.11
CA GLN A 274 25.41 -20.41 -0.15
C GLN A 274 25.47 -19.95 -1.62
N SER A 275 24.59 -20.47 -2.48
CA SER A 275 24.63 -20.30 -3.93
C SER A 275 24.34 -18.87 -4.36
N ASP A 276 23.47 -18.17 -3.63
CA ASP A 276 22.80 -16.95 -4.10
C ASP A 276 22.79 -15.83 -3.06
N ALA A 277 23.84 -15.70 -2.24
CA ALA A 277 24.10 -14.36 -1.68
C ALA A 277 24.27 -13.46 -2.90
N PRO A 278 23.39 -12.46 -3.15
CA PRO A 278 23.43 -11.68 -4.38
C PRO A 278 24.86 -11.18 -4.51
N GLN A 279 25.61 -11.79 -5.45
CA GLN A 279 26.97 -11.37 -5.74
C GLN A 279 26.80 -9.92 -6.09
N LYS A 280 27.30 -9.01 -5.22
CA LYS A 280 27.22 -7.56 -5.36
C LYS A 280 27.21 -7.21 -6.85
N SER A 281 26.03 -7.06 -7.45
CA SER A 281 25.94 -6.61 -8.82
C SER A 281 26.47 -5.19 -8.72
N GLY A 282 27.68 -4.95 -9.22
CA GLY A 282 28.59 -3.87 -8.85
C GLY A 282 28.07 -2.45 -9.09
N VAL A 283 27.00 -2.07 -8.40
CA VAL A 283 26.55 -0.70 -8.26
C VAL A 283 27.28 -0.15 -7.06
N GLU A 284 28.50 0.33 -7.30
CA GLU A 284 29.18 1.24 -6.37
C GLU A 284 28.26 2.46 -6.16
N PRO A 285 27.98 2.88 -4.91
CA PRO A 285 27.29 4.14 -4.68
C PRO A 285 28.19 5.26 -5.20
N ALA A 286 27.73 5.96 -6.24
CA ALA A 286 28.41 7.14 -6.76
C ALA A 286 28.63 8.13 -5.60
N LYS A 287 29.90 8.46 -5.35
CA LYS A 287 30.34 9.47 -4.38
C LYS A 287 29.84 10.87 -4.74
#